data_AF-A0A8T4FFI9-F1
#
_entry.id   AF-A0A8T4FFI9-F1
#
_cell.length_a   1.000
_cell.length_b   1.000
_cell.length_c   1.000
_cell.angle_alpha   90.00
_cell.angle_beta   90.00
_cell.angle_gamma   90.00
#
_symmetry.space_group_name_H-M   'P 1'
#
loop_
_entity.id
_entity.type
_entity.pdbx_description
1 polymer ?
#
loop_
_entity_poly.entity_id
_entity_poly.type
_entity_poly.pdbx_seq_one_letter_code
_entity_poly.pdbx_strand_id
1 'polypeptide(L)'
;MHELQQTRAPARRAAVIITARGGPKFSCAYHVGVLPFLRFHSDRQDGLYTYVAAVGDGDFPDPAWPGLYEPYPEDPAQSPYARHGINNADGEAVAVWRALTWALTAGTDRYASPSYYRDEAARLLGRQVNETALVAWEYQIDPEATDWLSADRGFVPARACAPIRPEPTRCEREHQGQAGLFPLTTFAELTAMERAVSGDVSSEITVFGLSARNSGERLNHMLNQSVRPQLGDILVPSDVFVDISVVRDRFLGQTSHLTVKTALPAADRVFLWSRRYSEAYERYRRHAQTLASLSEFHVAVDALMAASQFDQPPPS
;
A
#
# COMPACT_ATOMS: atom_id res chain seq x y z
N MET A 1 32.27 51.80 -28.29
CA MET A 1 31.41 51.27 -27.21
C MET A 1 30.01 51.13 -27.77
N HIS A 2 29.60 49.90 -28.10
CA HIS A 2 28.26 49.58 -28.60
C HIS A 2 27.64 48.59 -27.61
N GLU A 3 26.63 49.03 -26.87
CA GLU A 3 25.80 48.16 -26.03
C GLU A 3 24.74 47.48 -26.91
N LEU A 4 24.81 46.15 -26.97
CA LEU A 4 23.78 45.28 -27.54
C LEU A 4 22.74 44.97 -26.45
N GLN A 5 21.56 45.56 -26.56
CA GLN A 5 20.38 45.12 -25.82
C GLN A 5 19.92 43.76 -26.36
N GLN A 6 20.01 42.71 -25.55
CA GLN A 6 19.34 41.43 -25.81
C GLN A 6 18.01 41.37 -25.03
N THR A 7 16.91 41.59 -25.74
CA THR A 7 15.55 41.22 -25.31
C THR A 7 15.41 39.70 -25.31
N ARG A 8 15.26 39.08 -24.14
CA ARG A 8 14.90 37.65 -24.00
C ARG A 8 13.38 37.49 -24.04
N ALA A 9 12.88 36.81 -25.07
CA ALA A 9 11.52 36.29 -25.14
C ALA A 9 11.33 35.10 -24.17
N PRO A 10 10.11 34.84 -23.66
CA PRO A 10 9.86 33.72 -22.74
C PRO A 10 9.94 32.37 -23.47
N ALA A 11 10.70 31.44 -22.89
CA ALA A 11 10.87 30.09 -23.40
C ALA A 11 9.55 29.31 -23.37
N ARG A 12 9.16 28.75 -24.52
CA ARG A 12 8.07 27.77 -24.64
C ARG A 12 8.45 26.51 -23.86
N ARG A 13 7.63 26.13 -22.87
CA ARG A 13 7.79 24.90 -22.07
C ARG A 13 7.50 23.68 -22.93
N ALA A 14 8.47 22.78 -23.04
CA ALA A 14 8.33 21.49 -23.73
C ALA A 14 7.76 20.43 -22.76
N ALA A 15 6.81 19.63 -23.24
CA ALA A 15 6.39 18.40 -22.56
C ALA A 15 7.52 17.36 -22.66
N VAL A 16 7.97 16.83 -21.54
CA VAL A 16 8.94 15.74 -21.51
C VAL A 16 8.17 14.43 -21.64
N ILE A 17 8.31 13.77 -22.78
CA ILE A 17 7.77 12.43 -23.06
C ILE A 17 8.91 11.44 -22.84
N ILE A 18 8.86 10.64 -21.79
CA ILE A 18 9.80 9.53 -21.57
C ILE A 18 9.19 8.28 -22.24
N THR A 19 9.86 7.77 -23.28
CA THR A 19 9.36 6.64 -24.07
C THR A 19 10.07 5.33 -23.72
N ALA A 20 9.32 4.32 -23.27
CA ALA A 20 9.72 2.92 -23.37
C ALA A 20 8.99 2.28 -24.57
N ARG A 21 9.71 1.47 -25.35
CA ARG A 21 9.18 0.84 -26.59
C ARG A 21 8.25 -0.33 -26.26
N GLY A 22 7.05 -0.36 -26.85
CA GLY A 22 6.39 -1.63 -27.20
C GLY A 22 4.90 -1.85 -26.86
N GLY A 23 4.24 -1.02 -26.05
CA GLY A 23 2.83 -1.24 -25.64
C GLY A 23 1.80 -0.25 -26.24
N PRO A 24 0.49 -0.59 -26.25
CA PRO A 24 -0.57 0.35 -26.60
C PRO A 24 -0.54 1.59 -25.69
N LYS A 25 -0.60 2.76 -26.31
CA LYS A 25 -0.37 4.07 -25.69
C LYS A 25 -1.61 4.53 -24.91
N PHE A 26 -1.54 4.51 -23.58
CA PHE A 26 -2.44 5.30 -22.73
C PHE A 26 -1.65 6.47 -22.14
N SER A 27 -1.67 7.60 -22.86
CA SER A 27 -1.11 8.87 -22.39
C SER A 27 -2.20 9.60 -21.62
N CYS A 28 -2.20 9.50 -20.29
CA CYS A 28 -2.98 10.43 -19.47
C CYS A 28 -2.23 11.76 -19.45
N ALA A 29 -2.78 12.80 -20.09
CA ALA A 29 -2.19 14.12 -20.09
C ALA A 29 -2.31 14.72 -18.69
N TYR A 30 -1.22 14.73 -17.92
CA TYR A 30 -1.15 15.49 -16.68
C TYR A 30 -1.17 16.99 -17.03
N HIS A 31 -2.18 17.72 -16.55
CA HIS A 31 -2.17 19.18 -16.60
C HIS A 31 -0.90 19.69 -15.88
N VAL A 32 -0.30 20.75 -16.43
CA VAL A 32 0.94 21.38 -15.95
C VAL A 32 0.77 21.84 -14.50
N GLY A 33 1.09 20.95 -13.57
CA GLY A 33 0.98 21.05 -12.12
C GLY A 33 1.77 19.90 -11.51
N VAL A 34 2.15 20.02 -10.24
CA VAL A 34 3.02 19.09 -9.49
C VAL A 34 2.73 17.63 -9.88
N LEU A 35 3.74 16.92 -10.38
CA LEU A 35 3.60 15.50 -10.72
C LEU A 35 3.14 14.73 -9.48
N PRO A 36 2.16 13.81 -9.60
CA PRO A 36 1.71 13.03 -8.46
C PRO A 36 2.87 12.23 -7.86
N PHE A 37 2.88 12.09 -6.53
CA PHE A 37 3.87 11.25 -5.86
C PHE A 37 3.58 9.75 -6.11
N LEU A 38 2.30 9.38 -6.30
CA LEU A 38 1.90 8.02 -6.69
C LEU A 38 1.82 7.90 -8.20
N ARG A 39 2.92 7.49 -8.85
CA ARG A 39 2.96 7.29 -10.30
C ARG A 39 2.77 5.83 -10.65
N PHE A 40 1.62 5.50 -11.20
CA PHE A 40 1.32 4.14 -11.64
C PHE A 40 1.76 3.92 -13.08
N HIS A 41 2.54 2.86 -13.28
CA HIS A 41 2.72 2.21 -14.57
C HIS A 41 1.60 1.19 -14.76
N SER A 42 1.16 0.98 -16.01
CA SER A 42 0.15 -0.03 -16.32
C SER A 42 0.68 -1.02 -17.35
N ASP A 43 0.40 -2.30 -17.14
CA ASP A 43 0.75 -3.38 -18.06
C ASP A 43 -0.29 -4.52 -17.99
N ARG A 44 -0.11 -5.55 -18.80
CA ARG A 44 -0.89 -6.79 -18.73
C ARG A 44 0.02 -7.99 -18.45
N GLN A 45 -0.24 -8.68 -17.35
CA GLN A 45 0.54 -9.85 -16.91
C GLN A 45 -0.41 -10.98 -16.51
N ASP A 46 -0.12 -12.20 -16.95
CA ASP A 46 -0.87 -13.41 -16.59
C ASP A 46 -2.40 -13.26 -16.77
N GLY A 47 -2.79 -12.57 -17.84
CA GLY A 47 -4.20 -12.31 -18.16
C GLY A 47 -4.84 -11.14 -17.39
N LEU A 48 -4.19 -10.58 -16.38
CA LEU A 48 -4.65 -9.49 -15.53
C LEU A 48 -4.12 -8.12 -15.98
N TYR A 49 -4.86 -7.06 -15.67
CA TYR A 49 -4.38 -5.69 -15.76
C TYR A 49 -3.64 -5.36 -14.47
N THR A 50 -2.34 -5.03 -14.60
CA THR A 50 -1.44 -4.72 -13.50
C THR A 50 -1.14 -3.22 -13.50
N TYR A 51 -1.24 -2.59 -12.34
CA TYR A 51 -0.85 -1.20 -12.11
C TYR A 51 0.16 -1.15 -10.97
N VAL A 52 1.36 -0.62 -11.20
CA VAL A 52 2.41 -0.55 -10.16
C VAL A 52 2.88 0.87 -9.96
N ALA A 53 2.83 1.35 -8.71
CA ALA A 53 3.61 2.50 -8.28
C ALA A 53 4.87 1.99 -7.57
N ALA A 54 6.02 2.26 -8.18
CA ALA A 54 7.33 1.93 -7.65
C ALA A 54 8.01 3.22 -7.18
N VAL A 55 8.47 3.25 -5.94
CA VAL A 55 9.07 4.43 -5.31
C VAL A 55 10.42 4.05 -4.73
N GLY A 56 11.49 4.66 -5.26
CA GLY A 56 12.85 4.42 -4.81
C GLY A 56 13.16 5.08 -3.47
N ASP A 57 14.28 4.71 -2.85
CA ASP A 57 14.80 5.22 -1.55
C ASP A 57 14.94 6.76 -1.51
N GLY A 58 15.08 7.43 -2.65
CA GLY A 58 15.12 8.90 -2.75
C GLY A 58 13.81 9.57 -3.18
N ASP A 59 12.80 8.78 -3.57
CA ASP A 59 11.51 9.28 -4.06
C ASP A 59 10.41 9.13 -3.00
N PHE A 60 10.65 8.34 -1.95
CA PHE A 60 9.74 8.24 -0.82
C PHE A 60 9.79 9.56 -0.03
N PRO A 61 8.67 10.25 0.18
CA PRO A 61 8.70 11.53 0.88
C PRO A 61 9.16 11.37 2.33
N ASP A 62 10.10 12.21 2.76
CA ASP A 62 10.48 12.34 4.17
C ASP A 62 9.25 12.64 5.05
N PRO A 63 9.26 12.23 6.34
CA PRO A 63 8.24 12.61 7.30
C PRO A 63 7.99 14.13 7.30
N ALA A 64 6.74 14.51 7.06
CA ALA A 64 6.40 15.90 6.77
C ALA A 64 6.20 16.75 8.03
N TRP A 65 5.79 16.15 9.15
CA TRP A 65 5.62 16.86 10.42
C TRP A 65 6.84 16.68 11.34
N PRO A 66 7.54 17.76 11.73
CA PRO A 66 8.72 17.68 12.61
C PRO A 66 8.46 17.04 13.97
N GLY A 67 7.22 17.13 14.48
CA GLY A 67 6.83 16.53 15.77
C GLY A 67 6.95 15.00 15.80
N LEU A 68 7.13 14.34 14.65
CA LEU A 68 7.40 12.89 14.62
C LEU A 68 8.74 12.52 15.29
N TYR A 69 9.67 13.46 15.45
CA TYR A 69 10.95 13.22 16.14
C TYR A 69 10.91 13.53 17.65
N GLU A 70 9.79 14.04 18.15
CA GLU A 70 9.63 14.36 19.57
C GLU A 70 9.19 13.13 20.38
N PRO A 71 9.49 13.08 21.70
CA PRO A 71 8.93 12.07 22.57
C PRO A 71 7.39 12.17 22.62
N TYR A 72 6.70 11.05 22.44
CA TYR A 72 5.25 11.00 22.52
C TYR A 72 4.75 10.76 23.96
N PRO A 73 3.51 11.16 24.29
CA PRO A 73 2.85 10.75 25.52
C PRO A 73 2.80 9.22 25.67
N GLU A 74 2.79 8.72 26.91
CA GLU A 74 2.68 7.28 27.19
C GLU A 74 1.33 6.67 26.74
N ASP A 75 0.29 7.49 26.65
CA ASP A 75 -1.03 7.08 26.19
C ASP A 75 -0.97 6.65 24.71
N PRO A 76 -1.20 5.35 24.40
CA PRO A 76 -1.16 4.85 23.03
C PRO A 76 -2.19 5.54 22.13
N ALA A 77 -3.32 6.05 22.65
CA ALA A 77 -4.32 6.73 21.83
C ALA A 77 -3.80 8.04 21.20
N GLN A 78 -2.74 8.62 21.78
CA GLN A 78 -2.10 9.84 21.29
C GLN A 78 -0.87 9.54 20.42
N SER A 79 -0.35 8.31 20.40
CA SER A 79 0.80 7.98 19.57
C SER A 79 0.42 8.00 18.07
N PRO A 80 1.15 8.72 17.20
CA PRO A 80 1.00 8.64 15.74
C PRO A 80 1.08 7.20 15.23
N TYR A 81 1.99 6.42 15.81
CA TYR A 81 2.21 5.03 15.44
C TYR A 81 1.04 4.16 15.83
N ALA A 82 0.56 4.24 17.07
CA ALA A 82 -0.54 3.38 17.51
C ALA A 82 -1.86 3.72 16.81
N ARG A 83 -2.15 5.01 16.58
CA ARG A 83 -3.40 5.47 15.95
C ARG A 83 -3.41 5.34 14.43
N HIS A 84 -2.31 5.71 13.76
CA HIS A 84 -2.27 5.82 12.30
C HIS A 84 -1.25 4.90 11.64
N GLY A 85 -0.44 4.16 12.41
CA GLY A 85 0.70 3.41 11.89
C GLY A 85 1.72 4.32 11.20
N ILE A 86 1.94 5.52 11.76
CA ILE A 86 2.90 6.51 11.27
C ILE A 86 4.05 6.61 12.27
N ASN A 87 5.28 6.46 11.79
CA ASN A 87 6.50 6.61 12.57
C ASN A 87 7.43 7.64 11.88
N ASN A 88 8.59 7.92 12.47
CA ASN A 88 9.58 8.86 11.95
C ASN A 88 10.56 8.24 10.92
N ALA A 89 10.41 6.96 10.58
CA ALA A 89 11.14 6.31 9.50
C ALA A 89 10.38 6.46 8.17
N ASP A 90 9.13 5.99 8.12
CA ASP A 90 8.34 5.95 6.89
C ASP A 90 7.41 7.16 6.74
N GLY A 91 7.16 7.90 7.82
CA GLY A 91 6.30 9.09 7.79
C GLY A 91 4.86 8.82 7.35
N GLU A 92 4.21 9.86 6.84
CA GLU A 92 2.78 9.84 6.53
C GLU A 92 2.46 9.21 5.15
N ALA A 93 3.47 8.98 4.31
CA ALA A 93 3.27 8.45 2.96
C ALA A 93 2.72 7.01 2.96
N VAL A 94 3.15 6.15 3.90
CA VAL A 94 2.59 4.80 4.08
C VAL A 94 1.10 4.84 4.45
N ALA A 95 0.69 5.83 5.25
CA ALA A 95 -0.73 6.03 5.55
C ALA A 95 -1.56 6.31 4.29
N VAL A 96 -0.98 7.03 3.33
CA VAL A 96 -1.62 7.29 2.04
C VAL A 96 -1.72 6.01 1.20
N TRP A 97 -0.72 5.14 1.20
CA TRP A 97 -0.76 3.86 0.48
C TRP A 97 -1.86 2.95 1.01
N ARG A 98 -2.01 2.88 2.34
CA ARG A 98 -3.12 2.17 2.99
C ARG A 98 -4.47 2.80 2.64
N ALA A 99 -4.60 4.12 2.70
CA ALA A 99 -5.84 4.82 2.40
C ALA A 99 -6.27 4.61 0.93
N LEU A 100 -5.32 4.67 -0.01
CA LEU A 100 -5.54 4.34 -1.42
C LEU A 100 -6.00 2.88 -1.59
N THR A 101 -5.33 1.93 -0.93
CA THR A 101 -5.72 0.51 -0.92
C THR A 101 -7.16 0.33 -0.44
N TRP A 102 -7.52 1.02 0.65
CA TRP A 102 -8.87 0.99 1.21
C TRP A 102 -9.92 1.55 0.24
N ALA A 103 -9.61 2.64 -0.45
CA ALA A 103 -10.47 3.26 -1.44
C ALA A 103 -10.64 2.41 -2.71
N LEU A 104 -9.56 1.76 -3.17
CA LEU A 104 -9.60 0.87 -4.34
C LEU A 104 -10.41 -0.41 -4.07
N THR A 105 -10.46 -0.86 -2.82
CA THR A 105 -11.23 -2.04 -2.38
C THR A 105 -12.59 -1.66 -1.78
N ALA A 106 -13.07 -0.43 -2.00
CA ALA A 106 -14.38 0.01 -1.55
C ALA A 106 -15.52 -0.74 -2.26
N GLY A 107 -16.56 -1.10 -1.49
CA GLY A 107 -17.72 -1.84 -1.98
C GLY A 107 -17.51 -3.36 -2.13
N THR A 108 -16.38 -3.90 -1.66
CA THR A 108 -16.07 -5.34 -1.67
C THR A 108 -15.80 -5.88 -0.27
N ASP A 109 -15.94 -7.19 -0.09
CA ASP A 109 -15.42 -7.87 1.10
C ASP A 109 -13.90 -7.87 1.04
N ARG A 110 -13.24 -7.46 2.13
CA ARG A 110 -11.78 -7.34 2.18
C ARG A 110 -11.18 -8.46 2.99
N TYR A 111 -10.11 -9.05 2.46
CA TYR A 111 -9.29 -10.02 3.16
C TYR A 111 -7.83 -9.63 3.00
N ALA A 112 -7.07 -9.68 4.08
CA ALA A 112 -5.66 -9.31 4.04
C ALA A 112 -4.77 -10.38 4.66
N SER A 113 -3.55 -10.45 4.15
CA SER A 113 -2.51 -11.37 4.60
C SER A 113 -1.22 -10.58 4.79
N PRO A 114 -0.76 -10.40 6.04
CA PRO A 114 0.55 -9.84 6.32
C PRO A 114 1.61 -10.92 6.10
N SER A 115 2.70 -10.55 5.41
CA SER A 115 3.86 -11.43 5.25
C SER A 115 4.50 -11.70 6.62
N TYR A 116 4.80 -12.96 6.92
CA TYR A 116 5.43 -13.48 8.15
C TYR A 116 4.73 -13.23 9.50
N TYR A 117 4.15 -12.05 9.75
CA TYR A 117 3.73 -11.59 11.08
C TYR A 117 2.25 -11.90 11.40
N ARG A 118 1.79 -13.10 11.04
CA ARG A 118 0.41 -13.56 11.30
C ARG A 118 0.02 -13.37 12.76
N ASP A 119 0.83 -13.85 13.69
CA ASP A 119 0.44 -13.97 15.11
C ASP A 119 0.40 -12.60 15.78
N GLU A 120 1.32 -11.71 15.41
CA GLU A 120 1.33 -10.31 15.81
C GLU A 120 0.11 -9.55 15.24
N ALA A 121 -0.24 -9.79 13.97
CA ALA A 121 -1.43 -9.21 13.37
C ALA A 121 -2.71 -9.68 14.08
N ALA A 122 -2.83 -10.98 14.40
CA ALA A 122 -3.96 -11.50 15.18
C ALA A 122 -4.08 -10.79 16.53
N ARG A 123 -2.96 -10.63 17.25
CA ARG A 123 -2.90 -9.94 18.54
C ARG A 123 -3.33 -8.47 18.43
N LEU A 124 -2.82 -7.72 17.45
CA LEU A 124 -3.17 -6.32 17.24
C LEU A 124 -4.62 -6.12 16.80
N LEU A 125 -5.21 -7.11 16.14
CA LEU A 125 -6.63 -7.15 15.77
C LEU A 125 -7.53 -7.63 16.92
N GLY A 126 -6.97 -8.01 18.07
CA GLY A 126 -7.72 -8.55 19.20
C GLY A 126 -8.35 -9.92 18.91
N ARG A 127 -7.77 -10.69 17.98
CA ARG A 127 -8.24 -12.02 17.55
C ARG A 127 -7.38 -13.11 18.17
N GLN A 128 -7.96 -14.28 18.38
CA GLN A 128 -7.17 -15.43 18.79
C GLN A 128 -6.46 -16.04 17.58
N VAL A 129 -5.19 -16.40 17.74
CA VAL A 129 -4.37 -16.97 16.65
C VAL A 129 -5.00 -18.25 16.07
N ASN A 130 -5.52 -19.11 16.93
CA ASN A 130 -6.19 -20.37 16.57
C ASN A 130 -7.54 -20.18 15.84
N GLU A 131 -8.11 -18.97 15.83
CA GLU A 131 -9.33 -18.63 15.10
C GLU A 131 -9.04 -17.96 13.75
N THR A 132 -7.76 -17.68 13.47
CA THR A 132 -7.34 -17.07 12.22
C THR A 132 -7.36 -18.10 11.10
N ALA A 133 -7.92 -17.76 9.94
CA ALA A 133 -7.85 -18.63 8.77
C ALA A 133 -6.39 -18.75 8.32
N LEU A 134 -5.92 -19.98 8.16
CA LEU A 134 -4.55 -20.29 7.77
C LEU A 134 -4.51 -20.69 6.30
N VAL A 135 -3.52 -20.17 5.56
CA VAL A 135 -3.33 -20.46 4.14
C VAL A 135 -1.92 -20.99 3.86
N ALA A 136 -1.82 -21.90 2.89
CA ALA A 136 -0.56 -22.53 2.48
C ALA A 136 0.22 -21.72 1.43
N TRP A 137 -0.43 -20.77 0.77
CA TRP A 137 0.15 -19.89 -0.23
C TRP A 137 -0.06 -18.43 0.12
N GLU A 138 1.02 -17.64 0.08
CA GLU A 138 1.01 -16.18 0.21
C GLU A 138 1.45 -15.55 -1.12
N TYR A 139 0.97 -14.34 -1.43
CA TYR A 139 1.44 -13.62 -2.61
C TYR A 139 2.68 -12.82 -2.23
N GLN A 140 3.70 -12.80 -3.08
CA GLN A 140 4.94 -12.08 -2.80
C GLN A 140 5.29 -11.12 -3.93
N ILE A 141 5.48 -9.85 -3.54
CA ILE A 141 6.24 -8.87 -4.30
C ILE A 141 7.59 -8.72 -3.60
N ASP A 142 8.65 -9.13 -4.29
CA ASP A 142 10.02 -9.14 -3.82
C ASP A 142 10.63 -7.72 -3.91
N PRO A 143 10.83 -7.03 -2.77
CA PRO A 143 11.38 -5.67 -2.77
C PRO A 143 12.87 -5.60 -3.16
N GLU A 144 13.57 -6.74 -3.18
CA GLU A 144 14.99 -6.81 -3.53
C GLU A 144 15.20 -6.87 -5.05
N ALA A 145 14.15 -7.13 -5.82
CA ALA A 145 14.23 -7.23 -7.26
C ALA A 145 14.61 -5.88 -7.93
N THR A 146 15.37 -5.97 -9.02
CA THR A 146 15.90 -4.81 -9.74
C THR A 146 14.86 -3.99 -10.47
N ASP A 147 13.72 -4.61 -10.80
CA ASP A 147 12.61 -3.97 -11.48
C ASP A 147 11.28 -4.57 -11.02
N TRP A 148 10.21 -3.80 -11.20
CA TRP A 148 8.88 -4.19 -10.73
C TRP A 148 8.30 -5.42 -11.45
N LEU A 149 8.78 -5.74 -12.66
CA LEU A 149 8.34 -6.90 -13.42
C LEU A 149 8.86 -8.20 -12.79
N SER A 150 10.13 -8.19 -12.37
CA SER A 150 10.78 -9.32 -11.69
C SER A 150 10.50 -9.38 -10.18
N ALA A 151 10.06 -8.27 -9.58
CA ALA A 151 9.57 -8.21 -8.20
C ALA A 151 8.35 -9.10 -7.99
N ASP A 152 7.49 -9.23 -9.00
CA ASP A 152 6.29 -10.05 -8.86
C ASP A 152 6.60 -11.55 -8.90
N ARG A 153 6.64 -12.19 -7.72
CA ARG A 153 6.90 -13.63 -7.58
C ARG A 153 5.63 -14.46 -7.68
N GLY A 154 4.45 -13.84 -7.70
CA GLY A 154 3.17 -14.52 -7.58
C GLY A 154 2.99 -15.22 -6.23
N PHE A 155 2.26 -16.34 -6.22
CA PHE A 155 2.07 -17.15 -5.01
C PHE A 155 3.31 -17.99 -4.67
N VAL A 156 3.79 -17.87 -3.44
CA VAL A 156 4.90 -18.66 -2.87
C VAL A 156 4.40 -19.45 -1.65
N PRO A 157 5.08 -20.54 -1.26
CA PRO A 157 4.72 -21.26 -0.05
C PRO A 157 4.73 -20.31 1.14
N ALA A 158 3.64 -20.31 1.90
CA ALA A 158 3.45 -19.39 3.00
C ALA A 158 4.39 -19.68 4.17
N ARG A 159 4.63 -18.66 4.98
CA ARG A 159 5.50 -18.75 6.16
C ARG A 159 5.07 -17.76 7.22
N ALA A 160 5.29 -18.14 8.47
CA ALA A 160 5.11 -17.29 9.62
C ALA A 160 6.42 -17.18 10.40
N CYS A 161 6.71 -15.99 10.93
CA CYS A 161 7.77 -15.79 11.90
C CYS A 161 7.37 -16.50 13.20
N ALA A 162 8.16 -17.48 13.62
CA ALA A 162 8.09 -18.00 14.98
C ALA A 162 9.06 -17.19 15.86
N PRO A 163 8.61 -16.58 16.98
CA PRO A 163 9.49 -15.81 17.84
C PRO A 163 10.58 -16.70 18.44
N ILE A 164 11.80 -16.19 18.59
CA ILE A 164 12.84 -16.91 19.36
C ILE A 164 12.55 -16.79 20.86
N ARG A 165 12.05 -15.61 21.29
CA ARG A 165 11.62 -15.33 22.66
C ARG A 165 10.40 -14.39 22.67
N PRO A 166 9.40 -14.63 23.55
CA PRO A 166 9.24 -15.81 24.40
C PRO A 166 9.17 -17.10 23.56
N GLU A 167 9.35 -18.26 24.21
CA GLU A 167 9.28 -19.56 23.52
C GLU A 167 7.96 -19.64 22.74
N PRO A 168 7.98 -20.03 21.45
CA PRO A 168 6.78 -20.20 20.67
C PRO A 168 5.75 -21.08 21.37
N THR A 169 4.49 -20.70 21.24
CA THR A 169 3.36 -21.55 21.55
C THR A 169 3.35 -22.78 20.64
N ARG A 170 2.58 -23.80 21.04
CA ARG A 170 2.38 -24.99 20.21
C ARG A 170 1.77 -24.64 18.84
N CYS A 171 0.81 -23.74 18.82
CA CYS A 171 0.12 -23.30 17.60
C CYS A 171 1.10 -22.64 16.62
N GLU A 172 1.95 -21.73 17.11
CA GLU A 172 2.96 -21.05 16.28
C GLU A 172 3.93 -22.05 15.64
N ARG A 173 4.38 -23.08 16.37
CA ARG A 173 5.26 -24.13 15.82
C ARG A 173 4.56 -25.03 14.80
N GLU A 174 3.35 -25.48 15.11
CA GLU A 174 2.59 -26.38 14.22
C GLU A 174 2.24 -25.71 12.89
N HIS A 175 2.05 -24.39 12.88
CA HIS A 175 1.61 -23.61 11.74
C HIS A 175 2.67 -22.64 11.18
N GLN A 176 3.96 -22.92 11.40
CA GLN A 176 5.06 -22.05 10.91
C GLN A 176 5.11 -21.91 9.38
N GLY A 177 4.59 -22.89 8.63
CA GLY A 177 4.54 -22.89 7.16
C GLY A 177 3.22 -22.37 6.59
N GLN A 178 2.49 -21.53 7.34
CA GLN A 178 1.18 -21.01 6.94
C GLN A 178 1.07 -19.52 7.25
N ALA A 179 0.50 -18.75 6.33
CA ALA A 179 0.18 -17.35 6.54
C ALA A 179 -1.23 -17.19 7.12
N GLY A 180 -1.50 -16.03 7.71
CA GLY A 180 -2.85 -15.67 8.15
C GLY A 180 -3.64 -14.98 7.05
N LEU A 181 -4.94 -15.28 6.97
CA LEU A 181 -5.90 -14.57 6.14
C LEU A 181 -6.98 -13.97 7.04
N PHE A 182 -7.09 -12.65 7.03
CA PHE A 182 -7.94 -11.92 7.96
C PHE A 182 -9.01 -11.14 7.20
N PRO A 183 -10.31 -11.34 7.48
CA PRO A 183 -11.33 -10.41 7.00
C PRO A 183 -11.11 -9.02 7.61
N LEU A 184 -11.18 -7.98 6.80
CA LEU A 184 -11.09 -6.58 7.21
C LEU A 184 -12.44 -5.88 7.05
N THR A 185 -12.93 -5.30 8.13
CA THR A 185 -14.19 -4.56 8.21
C THR A 185 -13.98 -3.06 8.37
N THR A 186 -12.83 -2.65 8.93
CA THR A 186 -12.49 -1.23 9.15
C THR A 186 -11.08 -0.89 8.69
N PHE A 187 -10.87 0.39 8.38
CA PHE A 187 -9.54 0.90 8.03
C PHE A 187 -8.54 0.80 9.20
N ALA A 188 -9.03 0.85 10.44
CA ALA A 188 -8.21 0.66 11.63
C ALA A 188 -7.60 -0.74 11.68
N GLU A 189 -8.31 -1.77 11.19
CA GLU A 189 -7.77 -3.13 11.09
C GLU A 189 -6.64 -3.23 10.06
N LEU A 190 -6.75 -2.56 8.90
CA LEU A 190 -5.63 -2.47 7.94
C LEU A 190 -4.42 -1.73 8.53
N THR A 191 -4.67 -0.71 9.35
CA THR A 191 -3.61 0.01 10.07
C THR A 191 -2.94 -0.89 11.11
N ALA A 192 -3.72 -1.67 11.85
CA ALA A 192 -3.20 -2.66 12.81
C ALA A 192 -2.35 -3.74 12.11
N MET A 193 -2.72 -4.16 10.90
CA MET A 193 -1.89 -5.08 10.12
C MET A 193 -0.54 -4.50 9.73
N GLU A 194 -0.50 -3.25 9.26
CA GLU A 194 0.78 -2.61 8.94
C GLU A 194 1.67 -2.49 10.17
N ARG A 195 1.09 -2.16 11.32
CA ARG A 195 1.84 -2.14 12.58
C ARG A 195 2.41 -3.50 12.97
N ALA A 196 1.80 -4.60 12.52
CA ALA A 196 2.31 -5.94 12.77
C ALA A 196 3.60 -6.23 11.98
N VAL A 197 3.68 -5.72 10.75
CA VAL A 197 4.80 -5.92 9.84
C VAL A 197 5.77 -4.73 9.84
N SER A 198 5.53 -3.68 10.63
CA SER A 198 6.32 -2.46 10.57
C SER A 198 7.65 -2.51 11.32
N GLY A 199 7.82 -3.50 12.20
CA GLY A 199 9.05 -3.72 12.96
C GLY A 199 10.14 -4.44 12.16
N ASP A 200 9.83 -4.89 10.95
CA ASP A 200 10.78 -5.60 10.10
C ASP A 200 11.41 -4.67 9.06
N VAL A 201 12.47 -5.19 8.46
CA VAL A 201 13.24 -4.57 7.38
C VAL A 201 12.42 -4.28 6.12
N SER A 202 11.31 -4.99 5.92
CA SER A 202 10.26 -4.69 4.94
C SER A 202 8.87 -4.85 5.54
N SER A 203 7.90 -4.10 5.03
CA SER A 203 6.46 -4.26 5.28
C SER A 203 5.84 -4.90 4.06
N GLU A 204 5.14 -6.01 4.21
CA GLU A 204 4.43 -6.63 3.10
C GLU A 204 3.01 -6.99 3.53
N ILE A 205 2.01 -6.43 2.85
CA ILE A 205 0.60 -6.73 3.06
C ILE A 205 -0.09 -6.92 1.72
N THR A 206 -0.62 -8.11 1.53
CA THR A 206 -1.54 -8.41 0.44
C THR A 206 -2.98 -8.18 0.88
N VAL A 207 -3.80 -7.53 0.05
CA VAL A 207 -5.22 -7.26 0.26
C VAL A 207 -6.04 -7.70 -0.96
N PHE A 208 -7.03 -8.55 -0.73
CA PHE A 208 -8.05 -8.95 -1.68
C PHE A 208 -9.35 -8.20 -1.40
N GLY A 209 -9.83 -7.42 -2.35
CA GLY A 209 -11.19 -6.90 -2.40
C GLY A 209 -12.05 -7.75 -3.32
N LEU A 210 -12.92 -8.59 -2.74
CA LEU A 210 -13.69 -9.61 -3.45
C LEU A 210 -15.19 -9.29 -3.45
N SER A 211 -15.82 -9.37 -4.63
CA SER A 211 -17.21 -8.98 -4.87
C SER A 211 -18.21 -10.14 -4.75
N ALA A 212 -17.73 -11.38 -4.84
CA ALA A 212 -18.58 -12.56 -4.81
C ALA A 212 -19.07 -12.89 -3.39
N ARG A 213 -20.27 -13.51 -3.29
CA ARG A 213 -20.73 -14.11 -2.04
C ARG A 213 -19.80 -15.25 -1.60
N ASN A 214 -19.62 -15.42 -0.29
CA ASN A 214 -18.73 -16.42 0.31
C ASN A 214 -17.29 -16.36 -0.23
N SER A 215 -16.86 -15.16 -0.62
CA SER A 215 -15.54 -14.89 -1.19
C SER A 215 -14.40 -15.34 -0.28
N GLY A 216 -14.53 -15.16 1.04
CA GLY A 216 -13.56 -15.61 2.02
C GLY A 216 -13.34 -17.12 2.06
N GLU A 217 -14.41 -17.92 2.04
CA GLU A 217 -14.31 -19.39 2.03
C GLU A 217 -13.67 -19.88 0.73
N ARG A 218 -14.07 -19.29 -0.40
CA ARG A 218 -13.49 -19.59 -1.72
C ARG A 218 -12.00 -19.24 -1.75
N LEU A 219 -11.63 -18.04 -1.30
CA LEU A 219 -10.23 -17.60 -1.26
C LEU A 219 -9.40 -18.53 -0.37
N ASN A 220 -9.86 -18.80 0.85
CA ASN A 220 -9.18 -19.69 1.77
C ASN A 220 -9.00 -21.11 1.18
N HIS A 221 -10.02 -21.63 0.49
CA HIS A 221 -9.92 -22.92 -0.19
C HIS A 221 -8.87 -22.91 -1.31
N MET A 222 -8.86 -21.88 -2.15
CA MET A 222 -7.90 -21.76 -3.26
C MET A 222 -6.45 -21.62 -2.75
N LEU A 223 -6.23 -20.87 -1.68
CA LEU A 223 -4.90 -20.67 -1.08
C LEU A 223 -4.42 -21.85 -0.23
N ASN A 224 -5.23 -22.91 -0.06
CA ASN A 224 -4.86 -24.15 0.62
C ASN A 224 -4.78 -25.36 -0.31
N GLN A 225 -4.84 -25.15 -1.63
CA GLN A 225 -4.64 -26.23 -2.59
C GLN A 225 -3.19 -26.73 -2.57
N SER A 226 -2.99 -28.00 -2.92
CA SER A 226 -1.64 -28.58 -3.05
C SER A 226 -0.87 -28.02 -4.24
N VAL A 227 -1.58 -27.52 -5.25
CA VAL A 227 -1.01 -26.87 -6.43
C VAL A 227 -0.97 -25.37 -6.19
N ARG A 228 0.15 -24.74 -6.56
CA ARG A 228 0.31 -23.28 -6.52
C ARG A 228 -0.83 -22.59 -7.28
N PRO A 229 -1.62 -21.72 -6.62
CA PRO A 229 -2.70 -21.01 -7.28
C PRO A 229 -2.17 -19.95 -8.24
N GLN A 230 -2.99 -19.56 -9.21
CA GLN A 230 -2.75 -18.41 -10.07
C GLN A 230 -3.71 -17.28 -9.67
N LEU A 231 -3.22 -16.04 -9.63
CA LEU A 231 -4.07 -14.91 -9.24
C LEU A 231 -5.21 -14.68 -10.23
N GLY A 232 -4.98 -14.95 -11.51
CA GLY A 232 -6.00 -14.86 -12.57
C GLY A 232 -7.20 -15.79 -12.34
N ASP A 233 -7.00 -16.91 -11.64
CA ASP A 233 -8.08 -17.87 -11.33
C ASP A 233 -8.87 -17.44 -10.08
N ILE A 234 -8.27 -16.63 -9.20
CA ILE A 234 -8.90 -16.13 -7.97
C ILE A 234 -9.79 -14.94 -8.27
N LEU A 235 -9.27 -13.99 -9.05
CA LEU A 235 -9.95 -12.72 -9.31
C LEU A 235 -11.02 -12.87 -10.38
N VAL A 236 -12.25 -12.49 -10.03
CA VAL A 236 -13.36 -12.37 -11.00
C VAL A 236 -13.55 -10.91 -11.42
N PRO A 237 -14.38 -10.62 -12.45
CA PRO A 237 -14.70 -9.24 -12.79
C PRO A 237 -15.20 -8.45 -11.56
N SER A 238 -14.68 -7.23 -11.39
CA SER A 238 -14.91 -6.34 -10.23
C SER A 238 -14.08 -6.62 -8.98
N ASP A 239 -13.37 -7.75 -8.92
CA ASP A 239 -12.40 -7.97 -7.84
C ASP A 239 -11.14 -7.13 -8.04
N VAL A 240 -10.49 -6.83 -6.92
CA VAL A 240 -9.31 -5.99 -6.85
C VAL A 240 -8.31 -6.66 -5.94
N PHE A 241 -7.12 -6.91 -6.45
CA PHE A 241 -5.98 -7.29 -5.64
C PHE A 241 -5.09 -6.07 -5.44
N VAL A 242 -4.61 -5.86 -4.23
CA VAL A 242 -3.63 -4.82 -3.92
C VAL A 242 -2.54 -5.42 -3.04
N ASP A 243 -1.29 -5.17 -3.36
CA ASP A 243 -0.15 -5.51 -2.52
C ASP A 243 0.64 -4.25 -2.16
N ILE A 244 1.00 -4.14 -0.89
CA ILE A 244 1.76 -3.04 -0.30
C ILE A 244 3.10 -3.61 0.17
N SER A 245 4.19 -3.30 -0.53
CA SER A 245 5.56 -3.64 -0.13
C SER A 245 6.34 -2.37 0.17
N VAL A 246 6.71 -2.13 1.43
CA VAL A 246 7.49 -0.97 1.86
C VAL A 246 8.85 -1.45 2.34
N VAL A 247 9.93 -0.92 1.77
CA VAL A 247 11.29 -1.20 2.22
C VAL A 247 11.67 -0.22 3.31
N ARG A 248 12.12 -0.72 4.46
CA ARG A 248 12.60 0.10 5.60
C ARG A 248 14.10 -0.03 5.82
N ASP A 249 14.68 -1.15 5.41
CA ASP A 249 16.13 -1.32 5.35
C ASP A 249 16.63 -1.32 3.90
N ARG A 250 17.36 -0.24 3.56
CA ARG A 250 18.02 -0.03 2.27
C ARG A 250 19.02 -1.12 1.87
N PHE A 251 19.44 -1.98 2.81
CA PHE A 251 20.33 -3.10 2.51
C PHE A 251 19.62 -4.27 1.81
N LEU A 252 18.29 -4.36 1.88
CA LEU A 252 17.51 -5.43 1.24
C LEU A 252 16.94 -4.99 -0.11
N GLY A 253 16.40 -3.78 -0.18
CA GLY A 253 15.80 -3.27 -1.40
C GLY A 253 16.03 -1.79 -1.56
N GLN A 254 15.83 -1.29 -2.77
CA GLN A 254 15.88 0.14 -3.06
C GLN A 254 14.51 0.71 -3.44
N THR A 255 13.48 -0.14 -3.54
CA THR A 255 12.20 0.24 -4.13
C THR A 255 11.03 -0.35 -3.35
N SER A 256 10.16 0.54 -2.86
CA SER A 256 8.84 0.18 -2.33
C SER A 256 7.83 0.09 -3.47
N HIS A 257 6.87 -0.82 -3.37
CA HIS A 257 5.88 -1.11 -4.40
C HIS A 257 4.45 -1.04 -3.86
N LEU A 258 3.57 -0.39 -4.61
CA LEU A 258 2.13 -0.53 -4.49
C LEU A 258 1.60 -1.14 -5.79
N THR A 259 1.24 -2.41 -5.72
CA THR A 259 0.80 -3.20 -6.89
C THR A 259 -0.70 -3.40 -6.83
N VAL A 260 -1.41 -3.09 -7.91
CA VAL A 260 -2.85 -3.29 -8.05
C VAL A 260 -3.10 -4.21 -9.24
N LYS A 261 -3.87 -5.28 -9.06
CA LYS A 261 -4.23 -6.21 -10.14
C LYS A 261 -5.73 -6.41 -10.23
N THR A 262 -6.24 -6.47 -11.45
CA THR A 262 -7.67 -6.56 -11.74
C THR A 262 -7.94 -7.40 -12.99
N ALA A 263 -9.08 -8.09 -13.03
CA ALA A 263 -9.49 -8.91 -14.19
C ALA A 263 -9.97 -8.06 -15.38
N LEU A 264 -10.47 -6.85 -15.13
CA LEU A 264 -10.94 -5.88 -16.13
C LEU A 264 -10.11 -4.59 -16.05
N PRO A 265 -10.03 -3.78 -17.13
CA PRO A 265 -9.33 -2.50 -17.09
C PRO A 265 -9.86 -1.60 -15.95
N ALA A 266 -8.96 -1.09 -15.12
CA ALA A 266 -9.28 -0.22 -13.99
C ALA A 266 -8.46 1.09 -13.98
N ALA A 267 -7.82 1.43 -15.11
CA ALA A 267 -6.88 2.55 -15.23
C ALA A 267 -7.49 3.88 -14.76
N ASP A 268 -8.71 4.19 -15.21
CA ASP A 268 -9.41 5.43 -14.83
C ASP A 268 -9.59 5.53 -13.31
N ARG A 269 -9.98 4.42 -12.67
CA ARG A 269 -10.20 4.37 -11.22
C ARG A 269 -8.88 4.48 -10.45
N VAL A 270 -7.86 3.73 -10.86
CA VAL A 270 -6.52 3.75 -10.22
C VAL A 270 -5.90 5.14 -10.34
N PHE A 271 -5.90 5.74 -11.54
CA PHE A 271 -5.31 7.06 -11.77
C PHE A 271 -6.12 8.19 -11.11
N LEU A 272 -7.45 8.10 -11.07
CA LEU A 272 -8.28 9.05 -10.32
C LEU A 272 -7.91 9.07 -8.84
N TRP A 273 -7.85 7.89 -8.20
CA TRP A 273 -7.55 7.81 -6.79
C TRP A 273 -6.10 8.18 -6.47
N SER A 274 -5.13 7.73 -7.29
CA SER A 274 -3.73 8.16 -7.18
C SER A 274 -3.60 9.69 -7.21
N ARG A 275 -4.27 10.35 -8.15
CA ARG A 275 -4.25 11.82 -8.26
C ARG A 275 -4.85 12.47 -7.00
N ARG A 276 -6.04 12.03 -6.58
CA ARG A 276 -6.73 12.58 -5.39
C ARG A 276 -5.87 12.48 -4.14
N TYR A 277 -5.30 11.30 -3.88
CA TYR A 277 -4.43 11.10 -2.73
C TYR A 277 -3.11 11.85 -2.85
N SER A 278 -2.55 11.98 -4.06
CA SER A 278 -1.37 12.81 -4.29
C SER A 278 -1.60 14.29 -4.02
N GLU A 279 -2.75 14.83 -4.45
CA GLU A 279 -3.14 16.21 -4.18
C GLU A 279 -3.44 16.44 -2.69
N ALA A 280 -4.10 15.49 -2.03
CA ALA A 280 -4.37 15.55 -0.60
C ALA A 280 -3.07 15.53 0.21
N TYR A 281 -2.14 14.64 -0.14
CA TYR A 281 -0.84 14.55 0.50
C TYR A 281 -0.01 15.82 0.31
N GLU A 282 -0.03 16.41 -0.89
CA GLU A 282 0.69 17.67 -1.13
C GLU A 282 0.08 18.84 -0.35
N ARG A 283 -1.25 18.90 -0.20
CA ARG A 283 -1.90 19.88 0.69
C ARG A 283 -1.50 19.67 2.15
N TYR A 284 -1.52 18.41 2.61
CA TYR A 284 -1.08 18.04 3.95
C TYR A 284 0.37 18.47 4.17
N ARG A 285 1.30 18.10 3.28
CA ARG A 285 2.74 18.39 3.40
C ARG A 285 3.05 19.87 3.53
N ARG A 286 2.33 20.74 2.80
CA ARG A 286 2.47 22.20 2.93
C ARG A 286 2.00 22.73 4.27
N HIS A 287 0.99 22.08 4.87
CA HIS A 287 0.44 22.45 6.17
C HIS A 287 1.19 21.82 7.34
N ALA A 288 1.76 20.63 7.17
CA ALA A 288 2.38 19.82 8.22
C ALA A 288 3.43 20.59 9.00
N GLN A 289 4.26 21.39 8.32
CA GLN A 289 5.30 22.22 8.93
C GLN A 289 4.77 23.34 9.85
N THR A 290 3.47 23.62 9.81
CA THR A 290 2.82 24.65 10.63
C THR A 290 2.01 24.09 11.79
N LEU A 291 1.87 22.77 11.90
CA LEU A 291 1.13 22.11 12.97
C LEU A 291 1.91 22.20 14.27
N ALA A 292 1.31 22.81 15.29
CA ALA A 292 1.95 23.13 16.56
C ALA A 292 1.76 22.04 17.62
N SER A 293 0.87 21.06 17.38
CA SER A 293 0.55 20.03 18.36
C SER A 293 0.21 18.69 17.76
N LEU A 294 0.32 17.65 18.59
CA LEU A 294 -0.08 16.28 18.27
C LEU A 294 -1.57 16.16 17.94
N SER A 295 -2.42 16.94 18.59
CA SER A 295 -3.85 16.96 18.29
C SER A 295 -4.12 17.54 16.89
N GLU A 296 -3.44 18.61 16.50
CA GLU A 296 -3.55 19.19 15.15
C GLU A 296 -3.02 18.21 14.10
N PHE A 297 -1.92 17.51 14.39
CA PHE A 297 -1.40 16.42 13.55
C PHE A 297 -2.43 15.32 13.30
N HIS A 298 -3.07 14.79 14.35
CA HIS A 298 -4.09 13.74 14.18
C HIS A 298 -5.25 14.19 13.31
N VAL A 299 -5.75 15.42 13.50
CA VAL A 299 -6.83 15.98 12.68
C VAL A 299 -6.41 16.10 11.22
N ALA A 300 -5.18 16.57 10.95
CA ALA A 300 -4.66 16.70 9.60
C ALA A 300 -4.46 15.35 8.90
N VAL A 301 -3.98 14.34 9.62
CA VAL A 301 -3.82 12.96 9.10
C VAL A 301 -5.17 12.30 8.85
N ASP A 302 -6.15 12.47 9.74
CA ASP A 302 -7.51 11.97 9.52
C ASP A 302 -8.12 12.57 8.25
N ALA A 303 -7.95 13.88 8.02
CA ALA A 303 -8.40 14.55 6.81
C ALA A 303 -7.68 14.06 5.54
N LEU A 304 -6.37 13.77 5.64
CA LEU A 304 -5.58 13.18 4.55
C LEU A 304 -6.11 11.80 4.15
N MET A 305 -6.36 10.92 5.13
CA MET A 305 -6.82 9.55 4.87
C MET A 305 -8.28 9.52 4.38
N ALA A 306 -9.11 10.46 4.85
CA ALA A 306 -10.50 10.63 4.44
C ALA A 306 -10.69 11.26 3.05
N ALA A 307 -9.63 11.47 2.26
CA ALA A 307 -9.74 12.03 0.90
C ALA A 307 -10.69 11.24 -0.04
N SER A 308 -11.04 10.01 0.32
CA SER A 308 -12.04 9.18 -0.37
C SER A 308 -13.50 9.47 -0.02
N GLN A 309 -13.77 10.17 1.08
CA GLN A 309 -15.12 10.41 1.59
C GLN A 309 -15.80 11.65 0.98
N PHE A 310 -15.06 12.53 0.31
CA PHE A 310 -15.57 13.82 -0.13
C PHE A 310 -16.44 13.80 -1.41
N ASP A 311 -16.72 12.64 -2.01
CA ASP A 311 -17.42 12.59 -3.31
C ASP A 311 -18.12 11.23 -3.60
N GLN A 312 -18.45 10.43 -2.58
CA GLN A 312 -19.36 9.31 -2.83
C GLN A 312 -20.73 9.93 -3.18
N PRO A 313 -21.32 9.66 -4.37
CA PRO A 313 -22.71 10.01 -4.58
C PRO A 313 -23.52 9.37 -3.44
N PRO A 314 -24.54 10.06 -2.90
CA PRO A 314 -25.37 9.47 -1.84
C PRO A 314 -25.85 8.09 -2.31
N PRO A 315 -25.92 7.09 -1.42
CA PRO A 315 -26.39 5.77 -1.80
C PRO A 315 -27.76 5.91 -2.46
N SER A 316 -27.87 5.38 -3.68
CA SER A 316 -29.09 5.34 -4.50
C SER A 316 -30.18 4.54 -3.81
#